data_AF-A0A8H3M3B7-F1
#
_entry.id   AF-A0A8H3M3B7-F1
#
_cell.length_a   1.000
_cell.length_b   1.000
_cell.length_c   1.000
_cell.angle_alpha   90.00
_cell.angle_beta   90.00
_cell.angle_gamma   90.00
#
_symmetry.space_group_name_H-M   'P 1'
#
loop_
_entity.id
_entity.type
_entity.pdbx_description
1 polymer ?
#
loop_
_entity_poly.entity_id
_entity_poly.type
_entity_poly.pdbx_seq_one_letter_code
_entity_poly.pdbx_strand_id
1 'polypeptide(L)'
;MTKLHTNELHIYTDGSLNLNSVDGYNQIIMGAVWIVKNTEIDFTCGITYFSSSTRPELLAILTALLTVPINNNTHIYTDSQSAIDSINNILQLRGIIERKLFKQNNYILLYAIVDLVYIKKINLILHKVKGHSGCI
;
A
#
# COMPACT_ATOMS: atom_id res chain seq x y z
N MET A 1 11.76 -17.51 -12.77
CA MET A 1 10.65 -16.98 -11.95
C MET A 1 10.40 -17.93 -10.79
N THR A 2 11.05 -17.68 -9.66
CA THR A 2 10.91 -18.47 -8.44
C THR A 2 9.56 -18.18 -7.79
N LYS A 3 8.69 -19.19 -7.71
CA LYS A 3 7.45 -19.12 -6.94
C LYS A 3 7.80 -18.96 -5.46
N LEU A 4 7.43 -17.84 -4.85
CA LEU A 4 7.29 -17.73 -3.40
C LEU A 4 6.16 -18.67 -2.96
N HIS A 5 6.50 -19.93 -2.71
CA HIS A 5 5.59 -20.93 -2.12
C HIS A 5 5.61 -20.84 -0.59
N THR A 6 5.60 -19.61 -0.05
CA THR A 6 5.33 -19.42 1.37
C THR A 6 3.83 -19.22 1.51
N ASN A 7 3.18 -20.01 2.35
CA ASN A 7 1.76 -19.80 2.68
C ASN A 7 1.55 -18.49 3.46
N GLU A 8 2.64 -17.86 3.90
CA GLU A 8 2.67 -16.64 4.67
C GLU A 8 3.75 -15.69 4.13
N LEU A 9 3.43 -14.41 3.96
CA LEU A 9 4.38 -13.36 3.57
C LEU A 9 4.31 -12.21 4.56
N HIS A 10 5.48 -11.69 4.95
CA HIS A 10 5.60 -10.50 5.79
C HIS A 10 6.29 -9.41 4.99
N ILE A 11 5.60 -8.29 4.78
CA ILE A 11 6.05 -7.19 3.92
C ILE A 11 6.04 -5.91 4.73
N TYR A 12 7.16 -5.19 4.74
CA TYR A 12 7.24 -3.84 5.30
C TYR A 12 7.07 -2.84 4.17
N THR A 13 6.24 -1.83 4.38
CA THR A 13 5.92 -0.79 3.40
C THR A 13 6.14 0.58 4.02
N ASP A 14 6.63 1.53 3.24
CA ASP A 14 6.81 2.92 3.66
C ASP A 14 6.52 3.88 2.48
N GLY A 15 6.00 5.06 2.82
CA GLY A 15 5.64 6.11 1.88
C GLY A 15 6.22 7.46 2.31
N SER A 16 6.82 8.17 1.36
CA SER A 16 7.39 9.49 1.61
C SER A 16 6.74 10.55 0.73
N LEU A 17 6.51 11.72 1.33
CA LEU A 17 6.08 12.93 0.64
C LEU A 17 7.05 14.05 1.01
N ASN A 18 7.82 14.51 0.01
CA ASN A 18 8.66 15.69 0.13
C ASN A 18 8.14 16.76 -0.84
N LEU A 19 7.61 17.86 -0.32
CA LEU A 19 7.02 18.94 -1.13
C LEU A 19 8.05 19.65 -2.03
N ASN A 20 9.34 19.51 -1.73
CA ASN A 20 10.44 20.07 -2.52
C ASN A 20 10.93 19.10 -3.61
N SER A 21 10.49 17.84 -3.57
CA SER A 21 10.84 16.84 -4.58
C SER A 21 9.87 16.96 -5.75
N VAL A 22 10.33 17.53 -6.87
CA VAL A 22 9.50 17.75 -8.06
C VAL A 22 10.10 17.12 -9.32
N ASP A 23 9.23 16.72 -10.25
CA ASP A 23 9.63 16.22 -11.57
C ASP A 23 9.97 17.36 -12.57
N GLY A 24 10.30 16.99 -13.81
CA GLY A 24 10.58 17.95 -14.89
C GLY A 24 9.38 18.83 -15.29
N TYR A 25 8.18 18.55 -14.78
CA TYR A 25 6.96 19.31 -14.99
C TYR A 25 6.51 20.07 -13.72
N ASN A 26 7.41 20.21 -12.73
CA ASN A 26 7.17 20.89 -11.45
C ASN A 26 6.06 20.23 -10.60
N GLN A 27 5.95 18.90 -10.68
CA GLN A 27 4.98 18.13 -9.91
C GLN A 27 5.63 17.41 -8.76
N ILE A 28 5.00 17.46 -7.59
CA ILE A 28 5.51 16.78 -6.40
C ILE A 28 5.58 15.26 -6.65
N ILE A 29 6.77 14.70 -6.43
CA ILE A 29 7.04 13.26 -6.47
C ILE A 29 6.95 12.72 -5.03
N MET A 30 6.09 11.72 -4.85
CA MET A 30 6.00 10.93 -3.63
C MET A 30 6.67 9.58 -3.86
N GLY A 31 7.46 9.12 -2.89
CA GLY A 31 8.16 7.83 -2.96
C GLY A 31 7.37 6.74 -2.24
N ALA A 32 7.33 5.55 -2.81
CA ALA A 32 6.73 4.36 -2.20
C ALA A 32 7.75 3.22 -2.24
N VAL A 33 7.93 2.52 -1.13
CA VAL A 33 8.87 1.40 -1.01
C VAL A 33 8.24 0.24 -0.26
N TRP A 34 8.65 -0.98 -0.60
CA TRP A 34 8.39 -2.15 0.22
C TRP A 34 9.52 -3.17 0.14
N ILE A 35 9.65 -3.95 1.20
CA ILE A 35 10.60 -5.06 1.32
C ILE A 35 9.90 -6.30 1.86
N VAL A 36 10.30 -7.49 1.41
CA VAL A 36 9.80 -8.76 1.92
C VAL A 36 10.75 -9.29 2.98
N LYS A 37 10.24 -9.51 4.19
CA LYS A 37 11.01 -10.00 5.34
C LYS A 37 11.75 -11.30 5.00
N ASN A 38 12.99 -11.41 5.47
CA ASN A 38 13.87 -12.57 5.27
C ASN A 38 14.17 -12.89 3.79
N THR A 39 14.14 -11.89 2.92
CA THR A 39 14.50 -12.02 1.51
C THR A 39 15.28 -10.79 1.04
N GLU A 40 15.89 -10.89 -0.13
CA GLU A 40 16.51 -9.76 -0.83
C GLU A 40 15.53 -9.09 -1.81
N ILE A 41 14.22 -9.34 -1.66
CA ILE A 41 13.20 -8.79 -2.55
C ILE A 41 12.73 -7.44 -1.99
N ASP A 42 13.04 -6.39 -2.72
CA ASP A 42 12.59 -5.04 -2.49
C ASP A 42 12.02 -4.40 -3.76
N PHE A 43 11.31 -3.29 -3.59
CA PHE A 43 10.80 -2.50 -4.69
C PHE A 43 10.61 -1.05 -4.26
N THR A 44 10.98 -0.13 -5.15
CA THR A 44 10.77 1.31 -4.99
C THR A 44 10.10 1.88 -6.23
N CYS A 45 9.15 2.79 -6.04
CA CYS A 45 8.57 3.55 -7.15
C CYS A 45 8.18 4.97 -6.72
N GLY A 46 7.90 5.81 -7.69
CA GLY A 46 7.40 7.17 -7.48
C GLY A 46 5.98 7.34 -8.00
N ILE A 47 5.22 8.26 -7.38
CA ILE A 47 3.91 8.71 -7.85
C ILE A 47 3.81 10.22 -7.79
N THR A 48 3.27 10.80 -8.85
CA THR A 48 3.01 12.23 -8.98
C THR A 48 1.51 12.52 -8.92
N TYR A 49 1.17 13.80 -8.91
CA TYR A 49 -0.20 14.34 -8.80
C TYR A 49 -0.93 13.97 -7.49
N PHE A 50 -1.89 14.83 -7.09
CA PHE A 50 -2.78 14.60 -5.93
C PHE A 50 -2.02 14.33 -4.63
N SER A 51 -1.05 15.18 -4.32
CA SER A 51 -0.14 15.02 -3.20
C SER A 51 -0.87 14.89 -1.86
N SER A 52 -0.69 13.76 -1.20
CA SER A 52 -1.14 13.51 0.18
C SER A 52 -0.21 12.48 0.81
N SER A 53 0.07 12.60 2.11
CA SER A 53 0.97 11.68 2.82
C SER A 53 0.49 10.23 2.75
N THR A 54 -0.82 9.99 2.68
CA THR A 54 -1.41 8.64 2.58
C THR A 54 -1.26 8.03 1.18
N ARG A 55 -1.09 8.82 0.12
CA ARG A 55 -1.04 8.33 -1.26
C ARG A 55 0.17 7.41 -1.56
N PRO A 56 1.42 7.77 -1.21
CA PRO A 56 2.55 6.87 -1.41
C PRO A 56 2.45 5.60 -0.55
N GLU A 57 1.88 5.70 0.65
CA GLU A 57 1.64 4.55 1.53
C GLU A 57 0.70 3.52 0.87
N LEU A 58 -0.42 4.01 0.34
CA LEU A 58 -1.35 3.16 -0.39
C LEU A 58 -0.73 2.58 -1.66
N LEU A 59 0.15 3.32 -2.33
CA LEU A 59 0.88 2.80 -3.49
C LEU A 59 1.87 1.69 -3.11
N ALA A 60 2.59 1.86 -2.00
CA ALA A 60 3.51 0.83 -1.49
C ALA A 60 2.74 -0.47 -1.20
N ILE A 61 1.60 -0.37 -0.53
CA ILE A 61 0.71 -1.50 -0.26
C ILE A 61 0.17 -2.12 -1.56
N LEU A 62 -0.32 -1.30 -2.50
CA LEU A 62 -0.86 -1.78 -3.78
C LEU A 62 0.19 -2.57 -4.57
N THR A 63 1.38 -2.01 -4.72
CA THR A 63 2.45 -2.64 -5.50
C THR A 63 3.02 -3.88 -4.81
N ALA A 64 3.05 -3.93 -3.49
CA ALA A 64 3.34 -5.15 -2.74
C ALA A 64 2.30 -6.25 -3.03
N LEU A 65 1.00 -5.93 -2.95
CA LEU A 65 -0.07 -6.90 -3.20
C LEU A 65 -0.09 -7.41 -4.66
N LEU A 66 0.44 -6.65 -5.62
CA LEU A 66 0.62 -7.11 -6.99
C LEU A 66 1.62 -8.28 -7.10
N THR A 67 2.60 -8.39 -6.20
CA THR A 67 3.60 -9.48 -6.21
C THR A 67 3.18 -10.69 -5.38
N VAL A 68 2.21 -10.53 -4.48
CA VAL A 68 1.67 -11.61 -3.64
C VAL A 68 0.97 -12.69 -4.49
N PRO A 69 1.23 -13.99 -4.24
CA PRO A 69 0.57 -15.10 -4.94
C PRO A 69 -0.89 -15.28 -4.51
N ILE A 70 -1.66 -16.00 -5.33
CA ILE A 70 -3.07 -16.32 -5.04
C ILE A 70 -3.17 -17.24 -3.81
N ASN A 71 -4.19 -17.02 -2.96
CA ASN A 71 -4.47 -17.76 -1.72
C ASN A 71 -3.36 -17.64 -0.65
N ASN A 72 -2.72 -16.48 -0.52
CA ASN A 72 -1.65 -16.25 0.45
C ASN A 72 -2.16 -15.57 1.74
N ASN A 73 -1.55 -15.90 2.89
CA ASN A 73 -1.69 -15.10 4.12
C ASN A 73 -0.63 -13.98 4.11
N THR A 74 -1.05 -12.74 3.91
CA THR A 74 -0.11 -11.62 3.79
C THR A 74 -0.23 -10.67 4.96
N HIS A 75 0.89 -10.46 5.64
CA HIS A 75 1.07 -9.49 6.72
C HIS A 75 1.78 -8.26 6.16
N ILE A 76 1.11 -7.12 6.18
CA ILE A 76 1.70 -5.84 5.78
C ILE A 76 1.95 -4.99 7.02
N TYR A 77 3.17 -4.52 7.17
CA TYR A 77 3.61 -3.65 8.26
C TYR A 77 3.85 -2.25 7.69
N THR A 78 3.06 -1.28 8.15
CA THR A 78 3.16 0.14 7.73
C THR A 78 3.07 1.03 8.97
N ASP A 79 3.74 2.17 8.94
CA ASP A 79 3.57 3.20 9.96
C ASP A 79 2.41 4.16 9.67
N SER A 80 1.71 4.00 8.54
CA SER A 80 0.58 4.85 8.17
C SER A 80 -0.74 4.30 8.69
N GLN A 81 -1.18 4.81 9.85
CA GLN A 81 -2.52 4.49 10.38
C GLN A 81 -3.62 4.93 9.41
N SER A 82 -3.43 6.07 8.74
CA SER A 82 -4.39 6.58 7.76
C SER A 82 -4.57 5.65 6.57
N ALA A 83 -3.50 4.97 6.12
CA ALA A 83 -3.61 3.96 5.05
C ALA A 83 -4.39 2.73 5.55
N ILE A 84 -4.07 2.23 6.75
CA ILE A 84 -4.78 1.11 7.39
C ILE A 84 -6.28 1.40 7.51
N ASP A 85 -6.63 2.56 8.08
CA ASP A 85 -8.02 2.95 8.31
C ASP A 85 -8.78 3.08 6.98
N SER A 86 -8.15 3.66 5.97
CA SER A 86 -8.77 3.82 4.64
C SER A 86 -9.06 2.48 3.97
N ILE A 87 -8.12 1.53 4.04
CA ILE A 87 -8.31 0.17 3.47
C ILE A 87 -9.41 -0.57 4.24
N ASN A 88 -9.36 -0.58 5.56
CA ASN A 88 -10.37 -1.24 6.41
C ASN A 88 -11.77 -0.66 6.16
N ASN A 89 -11.88 0.65 5.97
CA ASN A 89 -13.13 1.32 5.65
C ASN A 89 -13.72 0.79 4.33
N ILE A 90 -12.93 0.71 3.24
CA ILE A 90 -13.45 0.20 1.96
C ILE A 90 -13.79 -1.29 2.04
N LEU A 91 -12.97 -2.10 2.73
CA LEU A 91 -13.25 -3.52 2.94
C LEU A 91 -14.61 -3.74 3.62
N GLN A 92 -14.98 -2.89 4.59
CA GLN A 92 -16.27 -2.94 5.27
C GLN A 92 -17.44 -2.42 4.41
N LEU A 93 -17.19 -1.50 3.49
CA LEU A 93 -18.23 -0.87 2.66
C LEU A 93 -18.53 -1.62 1.35
N ARG A 94 -17.79 -2.70 1.05
CA ARG A 94 -17.95 -3.44 -0.22
C ARG A 94 -19.35 -4.06 -0.31
N GLY A 95 -20.10 -3.66 -1.34
CA GLY A 95 -21.48 -4.07 -1.59
C GLY A 95 -22.55 -3.08 -1.11
N ILE A 96 -22.18 -2.05 -0.34
CA ILE A 96 -23.17 -1.15 0.28
C ILE A 96 -23.44 0.09 -0.57
N ILE A 97 -22.47 0.90 -1.05
CA ILE A 97 -22.75 2.06 -1.93
C ILE A 97 -21.52 2.48 -2.76
N GLU A 98 -21.51 2.21 -4.07
CA GLU A 98 -20.47 2.67 -5.02
C GLU A 98 -20.29 4.20 -5.01
N ARG A 99 -21.39 4.96 -4.88
CA ARG A 99 -21.40 6.43 -5.01
C ARG A 99 -20.73 7.20 -3.87
N LYS A 100 -20.62 6.62 -2.66
CA LYS A 100 -19.89 7.26 -1.53
C LYS A 100 -18.38 6.98 -1.61
N LEU A 101 -17.98 5.86 -2.22
CA LEU A 101 -16.58 5.43 -2.35
C LEU A 101 -15.80 6.34 -3.30
N PHE A 102 -16.41 6.80 -4.41
CA PHE A 102 -15.78 7.74 -5.35
C PHE A 102 -15.45 9.12 -4.76
N LYS A 103 -16.00 9.45 -3.59
CA LYS A 103 -15.70 10.73 -2.91
C LYS A 103 -14.49 10.63 -1.98
N GLN A 104 -13.97 9.44 -1.71
CA GLN A 104 -12.81 9.28 -0.85
C GLN A 104 -11.53 9.69 -1.61
N ASN A 105 -10.65 10.42 -0.93
CA ASN A 105 -9.31 10.65 -1.45
C ASN A 105 -8.61 9.32 -1.70
N ASN A 106 -7.85 9.24 -2.79
CA ASN A 106 -7.14 8.03 -3.20
C ASN A 106 -8.04 6.82 -3.50
N TYR A 107 -9.33 7.03 -3.83
CA TYR A 107 -10.29 5.94 -4.10
C TYR A 107 -9.79 4.93 -5.14
N ILE A 108 -9.08 5.38 -6.19
CA ILE A 108 -8.55 4.49 -7.23
C ILE A 108 -7.57 3.48 -6.64
N LEU A 109 -6.64 3.93 -5.78
CA LEU A 109 -5.67 3.05 -5.13
C LEU A 109 -6.36 2.11 -4.15
N LEU A 110 -7.29 2.63 -3.35
CA LEU A 110 -8.02 1.82 -2.37
C LEU A 110 -8.87 0.75 -3.03
N TYR A 111 -9.57 1.09 -4.11
CA TYR A 111 -10.37 0.13 -4.88
C TYR A 111 -9.49 -0.95 -5.50
N ALA A 112 -8.36 -0.58 -6.10
CA ALA A 112 -7.39 -1.53 -6.66
C ALA A 112 -6.83 -2.49 -5.59
N ILE A 113 -6.52 -1.99 -4.38
CA ILE A 113 -6.09 -2.82 -3.24
C ILE A 113 -7.16 -3.84 -2.89
N VAL A 114 -8.40 -3.40 -2.68
CA VAL A 114 -9.51 -4.28 -2.25
C VAL A 114 -9.85 -5.30 -3.32
N ASP A 115 -9.85 -4.91 -4.59
CA ASP A 115 -10.09 -5.83 -5.69
C ASP A 115 -8.97 -6.87 -5.82
N LEU A 116 -7.70 -6.49 -5.65
CA LEU A 116 -6.60 -7.45 -5.64
C LEU A 116 -6.71 -8.44 -4.49
N VAL A 117 -7.01 -7.98 -3.28
CA VAL A 117 -7.21 -8.84 -2.11
C VAL A 117 -8.28 -9.89 -2.41
N TYR A 118 -9.38 -9.48 -3.04
CA TYR A 118 -10.47 -10.39 -3.39
C TYR A 118 -10.12 -11.33 -4.54
N ILE A 119 -9.65 -10.80 -5.67
CA ILE A 119 -9.34 -11.58 -6.90
C ILE A 119 -8.27 -12.62 -6.61
N LYS A 120 -7.25 -12.27 -5.82
CA LYS A 120 -6.17 -13.18 -5.44
C LYS A 120 -6.49 -13.99 -4.18
N LYS A 121 -7.65 -13.79 -3.54
CA LYS A 121 -8.03 -14.46 -2.28
C LYS A 121 -6.94 -14.34 -1.21
N ILE A 122 -6.36 -13.15 -1.08
CA ILE A 122 -5.34 -12.86 -0.09
C ILE A 122 -6.03 -12.70 1.26
N ASN A 123 -5.56 -13.41 2.27
CA ASN A 123 -5.91 -13.11 3.65
C ASN A 123 -4.98 -12.00 4.14
N LEU A 124 -5.44 -10.75 4.00
CA LEU A 124 -4.65 -9.55 4.30
C LEU A 124 -4.78 -9.17 5.78
N ILE A 125 -3.64 -9.05 6.46
CA ILE A 125 -3.54 -8.58 7.85
C ILE A 125 -2.64 -7.35 7.89
N LEU A 126 -3.19 -6.22 8.33
CA LEU A 126 -2.49 -4.94 8.42
C LEU A 126 -1.99 -4.69 9.84
N HIS A 127 -0.70 -4.41 9.99
CA HIS A 127 -0.04 -4.13 11.26
C HIS A 127 0.45 -2.69 11.27
N LYS A 128 -0.02 -1.91 12.26
CA LYS A 128 0.56 -0.60 12.55
C LYS A 128 1.90 -0.80 13.26
N VAL A 129 2.98 -0.31 12.66
CA VAL A 129 4.29 -0.20 13.33
C VAL A 129 4.54 1.25 13.77
N LYS A 130 5.46 1.47 14.71
CA LYS A 130 5.83 2.85 15.09
C LYS A 130 6.55 3.51 13.91
N GLY A 131 6.08 4.67 13.50
CA GLY A 131 6.80 5.52 12.55
C GLY A 131 8.05 6.08 13.22
N HIS A 132 9.03 6.44 12.39
CA HIS A 132 10.35 6.97 12.76
C HIS A 132 10.40 7.56 14.18
N SER A 133 10.97 6.81 15.13
CA SER A 133 11.26 7.29 16.50
C SER A 133 12.54 8.13 16.54
N GLY A 134 12.88 8.82 15.44
CA GLY A 134 13.93 9.84 15.40
C GLY A 134 15.36 9.38 15.67
N CYS A 135 15.70 8.11 15.50
CA CYS A 135 17.09 7.64 15.64
C CYS A 135 17.47 6.69 14.49
N ILE A 136 18.14 7.24 13.49
CA ILE A 136 19.19 6.55 12.71
C ILE A 136 20.49 7.26 13.06
#